data_AF-A0A6A7ATV6-F1
#
_entry.id   AF-A0A6A7ATV6-F1
#
_cell.length_a   1.000
_cell.length_b   1.000
_cell.length_c   1.000
_cell.angle_alpha   90.00
_cell.angle_beta   90.00
_cell.angle_gamma   90.00
#
_symmetry.space_group_name_H-M   'P 1'
#
loop_
_entity.id
_entity.type
_entity.pdbx_description
1 polymer ?
#
loop_
_entity_poly.entity_id
_entity_poly.type
_entity_poly.pdbx_seq_one_letter_code
_entity_poly.pdbx_strand_id
1 'polypeptide(L)'
;MNEDYDRFANGCVATEEGDEVTTDHTLSGGLIHSSQFDHPLEQDGAIDTTACSGIHSSSPYVVGTTISAVKHLPPAPFGLRYATEYPDVDDNWEGLSQTALCTLRAPLGGNTVSDEKTKLTITAIIRTGVDQGAQLVVVNHTLVAKIYDPLYYEHINQYNYKEHVVVNADGDYSCEAATYGWIQGSPAAKRLTPSFHGTWVADIETCVHGGDKECHIHLRKVPLILIELVNGHVMSEVNPSELPAETRSRVLKKAIEAEAVLFKAGVQHDDYHPRNIIITNLHNLCASGSADGPDVKVIDFNVATVFRHPQSIRRNLRLVDQLYKTWHHKLLSPIRRWHGHLMDFSVAGWCSNEDGDAEQWLWEQFHDDEKFIPVIWDPTTPNDIPRHMQTPSELVHKRTDSVLRNDVSLEQEGCSDMTVNSTDHTQIASVTY
;
A
#
# COMPACT_ATOMS: atom_id res chain seq x y z
N MET A 1 -11.26 26.58 15.76
CA MET A 1 -10.30 26.44 14.63
C MET A 1 -9.72 25.02 14.60
N ASN A 2 -10.58 23.99 14.66
CA ASN A 2 -10.22 22.56 14.66
C ASN A 2 -11.40 21.75 14.05
N GLU A 3 -11.84 22.08 12.83
CA GLU A 3 -13.00 21.37 12.21
C GLU A 3 -12.76 20.90 10.76
N ASP A 4 -11.61 21.17 10.15
CA ASP A 4 -11.39 20.83 8.72
C ASP A 4 -10.66 19.48 8.48
N TYR A 5 -10.49 18.64 9.51
CA TYR A 5 -9.85 17.32 9.34
C TYR A 5 -10.82 16.12 9.43
N ASP A 6 -12.07 16.32 9.88
CA ASP A 6 -13.02 15.22 10.18
C ASP A 6 -14.01 14.87 9.05
N ARG A 7 -13.98 15.55 7.90
CA ARG A 7 -14.96 15.31 6.81
C ARG A 7 -14.67 14.16 5.86
N PHE A 8 -13.62 13.36 6.08
CA PHE A 8 -13.26 12.29 5.14
C PHE A 8 -13.29 10.88 5.73
N ALA A 9 -13.85 10.69 6.93
CA ALA A 9 -13.91 9.36 7.55
C ALA A 9 -15.31 8.85 7.94
N ASN A 10 -16.36 9.66 8.08
CA ASN A 10 -17.72 9.16 8.34
C ASN A 10 -18.80 10.20 7.99
N GLY A 11 -19.85 9.80 7.28
CA GLY A 11 -20.93 10.70 6.85
C GLY A 11 -22.23 10.01 6.48
N CYS A 12 -22.79 9.21 7.40
CA CYS A 12 -24.20 8.82 7.40
C CYS A 12 -24.80 9.15 8.77
N VAL A 13 -25.54 10.25 8.90
CA VAL A 13 -26.59 10.41 9.93
C VAL A 13 -27.73 11.25 9.34
N ALA A 14 -28.94 10.73 9.57
CA ALA A 14 -30.23 11.21 9.11
C ALA A 14 -30.71 12.50 9.81
N THR A 15 -31.56 13.26 9.12
CA THR A 15 -32.56 14.13 9.74
C THR A 15 -33.88 13.96 9.01
N GLU A 16 -34.95 13.84 9.80
CA GLU A 16 -36.34 13.62 9.40
C GLU A 16 -37.03 14.87 8.83
N GLU A 17 -38.07 14.58 8.04
CA GLU A 17 -39.26 15.35 7.63
C GLU A 17 -39.16 16.48 6.58
N GLY A 18 -39.86 16.25 5.45
CA GLY A 18 -40.31 17.27 4.51
C GLY A 18 -40.52 16.74 3.09
N ASP A 19 -41.77 16.39 2.76
CA ASP A 19 -42.22 16.01 1.41
C ASP A 19 -41.87 17.08 0.35
N GLU A 20 -41.14 16.70 -0.71
CA GLU A 20 -41.45 17.16 -2.07
C GLU A 20 -40.68 16.36 -3.14
N VAL A 21 -41.41 15.98 -4.19
CA VAL A 21 -40.94 15.23 -5.36
C VAL A 21 -40.04 16.11 -6.22
N THR A 22 -38.78 15.73 -6.40
CA THR A 22 -37.99 16.09 -7.59
C THR A 22 -36.96 15.01 -7.92
N THR A 23 -36.96 14.59 -9.17
CA THR A 23 -35.96 13.75 -9.83
C THR A 23 -34.65 14.51 -9.98
N ASP A 24 -33.53 13.99 -9.49
CA ASP A 24 -32.23 14.35 -10.05
C ASP A 24 -31.14 13.29 -9.84
N HIS A 25 -30.27 13.22 -10.84
CA HIS A 25 -29.17 12.29 -10.99
C HIS A 25 -28.05 12.57 -9.98
N THR A 26 -27.64 11.54 -9.24
CA THR A 26 -26.42 11.56 -8.44
C THR A 26 -25.37 10.65 -9.06
N LEU A 27 -24.34 11.29 -9.61
CA LEU A 27 -23.08 10.68 -10.04
C LEU A 27 -22.32 10.20 -8.79
N SER A 28 -22.30 8.89 -8.60
CA SER A 28 -21.42 8.19 -7.67
C SER A 28 -20.05 8.01 -8.34
N GLY A 29 -19.02 8.68 -7.82
CA GLY A 29 -17.64 8.49 -8.24
C GLY A 29 -17.11 7.15 -7.74
N GLY A 30 -17.11 6.15 -8.63
CA GLY A 30 -16.51 4.85 -8.38
C GLY A 30 -15.00 4.95 -8.19
N LEU A 31 -14.53 4.58 -7.00
CA LEU A 31 -13.14 4.20 -6.77
C LEU A 31 -12.92 2.86 -7.48
N ILE A 32 -12.13 2.87 -8.55
CA ILE A 32 -11.66 1.66 -9.24
C ILE A 32 -10.66 1.00 -8.30
N HIS A 33 -11.15 0.05 -7.51
CA HIS A 33 -10.37 -0.83 -6.66
C HIS A 33 -10.17 -2.14 -7.43
N SER A 34 -9.05 -2.30 -8.13
CA SER A 34 -8.61 -3.62 -8.62
C SER A 34 -7.96 -4.36 -7.45
N SER A 35 -8.78 -4.80 -6.49
CA SER A 35 -8.39 -5.80 -5.51
C SER A 35 -8.81 -7.16 -6.05
N GLN A 36 -7.86 -7.88 -6.65
CA GLN A 36 -8.01 -9.30 -6.94
C GLN A 36 -8.23 -10.05 -5.60
N PHE A 37 -9.48 -10.39 -5.31
CA PHE A 37 -9.83 -11.41 -4.34
C PHE A 37 -9.92 -12.74 -5.10
N ASP A 38 -8.97 -13.64 -4.88
CA ASP A 38 -9.06 -15.02 -5.32
C ASP A 38 -10.09 -15.77 -4.47
N HIS A 39 -11.34 -15.80 -4.94
CA HIS A 39 -12.34 -16.78 -4.49
C HIS A 39 -12.94 -17.51 -5.70
N PRO A 40 -13.05 -18.86 -5.67
CA PRO A 40 -13.67 -19.61 -6.74
C PRO A 40 -15.20 -19.51 -6.60
N LEU A 41 -15.84 -18.70 -7.43
CA LEU A 41 -17.30 -18.72 -7.59
C LEU A 41 -17.65 -19.57 -8.80
N GLU A 42 -18.16 -20.77 -8.54
CA GLU A 42 -19.01 -21.49 -9.47
C GLU A 42 -20.30 -20.69 -9.67
N GLN A 43 -20.53 -20.16 -10.88
CA GLN A 43 -21.87 -19.79 -11.30
C GLN A 43 -22.03 -19.93 -12.81
N ASP A 44 -22.86 -20.90 -13.18
CA ASP A 44 -23.42 -21.13 -14.51
C ASP A 44 -24.23 -19.91 -14.96
N GLY A 45 -23.70 -19.20 -15.95
CA GLY A 45 -24.38 -18.17 -16.71
C GLY A 45 -23.61 -17.93 -18.00
N ALA A 46 -24.05 -18.55 -19.09
CA ALA A 46 -23.44 -18.41 -20.41
C ALA A 46 -23.60 -16.95 -20.91
N ILE A 47 -22.60 -16.12 -20.60
CA ILE A 47 -22.41 -14.78 -21.17
C ILE A 47 -21.46 -14.91 -22.36
N ASP A 48 -21.80 -14.20 -23.42
CA ASP A 48 -21.06 -14.14 -24.68
C ASP A 48 -19.64 -13.56 -24.47
N THR A 49 -18.66 -14.44 -24.27
CA THR A 49 -17.24 -14.13 -24.07
C THR A 49 -16.51 -13.72 -25.36
N THR A 50 -17.24 -13.45 -26.44
CA THR A 50 -16.65 -13.10 -27.74
C THR A 50 -15.95 -11.73 -27.77
N ALA A 51 -16.10 -10.87 -26.78
CA ALA A 51 -15.36 -9.60 -26.72
C ALA A 51 -13.83 -9.77 -26.59
N CYS A 52 -13.36 -10.89 -26.02
CA CYS A 52 -11.92 -11.22 -25.90
C CYS A 52 -11.40 -12.11 -27.04
N SER A 53 -12.26 -12.52 -27.99
CA SER A 53 -11.94 -13.50 -29.04
C SER A 53 -10.93 -13.00 -30.10
N GLY A 54 -10.43 -11.76 -29.97
CA GLY A 54 -9.40 -11.17 -30.84
C GLY A 54 -7.96 -11.32 -30.33
N ILE A 55 -7.72 -11.64 -29.06
CA ILE A 55 -6.37 -11.77 -28.48
C ILE A 55 -5.99 -13.26 -28.43
N HIS A 56 -6.02 -13.94 -29.58
CA HIS A 56 -5.52 -15.32 -29.72
C HIS A 56 -4.06 -15.37 -30.23
N SER A 57 -3.31 -14.28 -30.10
CA SER A 57 -1.86 -14.31 -30.31
C SER A 57 -1.16 -14.70 -29.00
N SER A 58 -0.22 -15.64 -29.08
CA SER A 58 0.67 -15.97 -27.97
C SER A 58 1.31 -14.68 -27.43
N SER A 59 1.23 -14.46 -26.12
CA SER A 59 1.85 -13.32 -25.45
C SER A 59 3.32 -13.14 -25.89
N PRO A 60 3.79 -11.91 -26.18
CA PRO A 60 5.20 -11.68 -26.53
C PRO A 60 6.12 -11.86 -25.32
N TYR A 61 5.56 -11.89 -24.10
CA TYR A 61 6.28 -11.94 -22.83
C TYR A 61 6.60 -13.38 -22.40
N VAL A 62 7.28 -14.14 -23.26
CA VAL A 62 7.71 -15.53 -23.00
C VAL A 62 9.20 -15.63 -22.72
N VAL A 63 9.61 -16.66 -21.97
CA VAL A 63 11.03 -16.93 -21.67
C VAL A 63 11.83 -17.11 -22.97
N GLY A 64 12.99 -16.46 -23.03
CA GLY A 64 13.87 -16.43 -24.20
C GLY A 64 13.64 -15.22 -25.11
N THR A 65 12.49 -14.54 -25.03
CA THR A 65 12.25 -13.30 -25.81
C THR A 65 13.26 -12.23 -25.40
N THR A 66 13.84 -11.56 -26.40
CA THR A 66 14.70 -10.39 -26.19
C THR A 66 13.99 -9.13 -26.66
N ILE A 67 13.85 -8.16 -25.77
CA ILE A 67 13.23 -6.87 -26.01
C ILE A 67 14.32 -5.80 -26.04
N SER A 68 14.28 -4.93 -27.06
CA SER A 68 15.13 -3.74 -27.10
C SER A 68 14.37 -2.56 -26.48
N ALA A 69 14.99 -1.90 -25.50
CA ALA A 69 14.38 -0.77 -24.82
C ALA A 69 15.29 0.46 -24.85
N VAL A 70 14.69 1.63 -24.94
CA VAL A 70 15.36 2.94 -24.91
C VAL A 70 14.98 3.65 -23.63
N LYS A 71 15.93 4.34 -23.01
CA LYS A 71 15.69 5.11 -21.79
C LYS A 71 14.58 6.13 -22.03
N HIS A 72 13.68 6.25 -21.07
CA HIS A 72 12.53 7.14 -21.16
C HIS A 72 12.46 8.08 -19.95
N LEU A 73 12.20 9.35 -20.20
CA LEU A 73 11.81 10.32 -19.19
C LEU A 73 10.28 10.37 -19.16
N PRO A 74 9.64 9.82 -18.12
CA PRO A 74 8.18 9.72 -18.06
C PRO A 74 7.53 11.11 -18.01
N PRO A 75 6.25 11.22 -18.41
CA PRO A 75 5.48 12.43 -18.21
C PRO A 75 5.26 12.69 -16.71
N ALA A 76 4.71 13.86 -16.38
CA ALA A 76 4.25 14.11 -15.01
C ALA A 76 3.15 13.09 -14.63
N PRO A 77 3.13 12.61 -13.37
CA PRO A 77 2.08 11.71 -12.92
C PRO A 77 0.71 12.40 -13.00
N PHE A 78 -0.31 11.63 -13.36
CA PHE A 78 -1.70 12.08 -13.50
C PHE A 78 -2.65 11.08 -12.85
N GLY A 79 -3.94 11.38 -12.82
CA GLY A 79 -4.95 10.57 -12.14
C GLY A 79 -5.61 11.31 -10.97
N LEU A 80 -6.49 10.63 -10.24
CA LEU A 80 -7.32 11.21 -9.17
C LEU A 80 -6.55 11.90 -8.03
N ARG A 81 -5.23 11.72 -7.96
CA ARG A 81 -4.36 12.27 -6.90
C ARG A 81 -3.46 13.42 -7.38
N TYR A 82 -3.56 13.76 -8.66
CA TYR A 82 -2.75 14.78 -9.31
C TYR A 82 -3.62 15.77 -10.08
N ALA A 83 -3.18 17.02 -10.12
CA ALA A 83 -3.77 18.12 -10.88
C ALA A 83 -3.32 18.11 -12.35
N THR A 84 -2.43 17.19 -12.73
CA THR A 84 -2.07 16.96 -14.14
C THR A 84 -3.32 16.53 -14.88
N GLU A 85 -3.61 17.19 -16.00
CA GLU A 85 -4.75 16.86 -16.85
C GLU A 85 -4.66 15.41 -17.35
N TYR A 86 -5.82 14.78 -17.49
CA TYR A 86 -5.89 13.49 -18.15
C TYR A 86 -5.53 13.65 -19.63
N PRO A 87 -4.98 12.61 -20.26
CA PRO A 87 -4.67 12.65 -21.68
C PRO A 87 -5.96 12.78 -22.49
N ASP A 88 -5.94 13.59 -23.55
CA ASP A 88 -7.07 13.69 -24.49
C ASP A 88 -7.42 12.29 -24.99
N VAL A 89 -8.68 11.88 -24.89
CA VAL A 89 -9.19 10.59 -25.39
C VAL A 89 -9.99 10.83 -26.67
N ASP A 90 -9.87 9.95 -27.65
CA ASP A 90 -10.64 10.06 -28.90
C ASP A 90 -12.13 9.88 -28.63
N ASP A 91 -13.01 10.79 -29.07
CA ASP A 91 -14.46 10.73 -28.80
C ASP A 91 -15.14 9.39 -29.16
N ASN A 92 -14.55 8.62 -30.08
CA ASN A 92 -15.08 7.34 -30.55
C ASN A 92 -14.32 6.11 -30.01
N TRP A 93 -13.49 6.25 -28.98
CA TRP A 93 -12.68 5.15 -28.43
C TRP A 93 -13.54 3.97 -27.94
N GLU A 94 -14.76 4.24 -27.50
CA GLU A 94 -15.73 3.21 -27.07
C GLU A 94 -16.16 2.27 -28.20
N GLY A 95 -16.06 2.69 -29.46
CA GLY A 95 -16.33 1.84 -30.63
C GLY A 95 -15.14 1.00 -31.09
N LEU A 96 -13.93 1.26 -30.57
CA LEU A 96 -12.72 0.56 -30.99
C LEU A 96 -12.52 -0.75 -30.24
N SER A 97 -11.97 -1.77 -30.91
CA SER A 97 -11.44 -2.93 -30.19
C SER A 97 -10.21 -2.52 -29.37
N GLN A 98 -9.86 -3.31 -28.34
CA GLN A 98 -8.67 -3.04 -27.53
C GLN A 98 -7.39 -2.99 -28.36
N THR A 99 -7.20 -3.92 -29.30
CA THR A 99 -6.06 -3.92 -30.22
C THR A 99 -6.03 -2.67 -31.10
N ALA A 100 -7.20 -2.23 -31.62
CA ALA A 100 -7.28 -1.00 -32.40
C ALA A 100 -6.93 0.23 -31.56
N LEU A 101 -7.43 0.30 -30.32
CA LEU A 101 -7.11 1.39 -29.38
C LEU A 101 -5.60 1.44 -29.06
N CYS A 102 -4.99 0.28 -28.79
CA CYS A 102 -3.56 0.17 -28.47
C CYS A 102 -2.63 0.44 -29.66
N THR A 103 -3.12 0.32 -30.89
CA THR A 103 -2.33 0.55 -32.12
C THR A 103 -2.51 1.96 -32.67
N LEU A 104 -3.68 2.59 -32.43
CA LEU A 104 -3.94 3.96 -32.83
C LEU A 104 -3.12 4.97 -32.03
N ARG A 105 -2.91 4.69 -30.74
CA ARG A 105 -2.34 5.64 -29.79
C ARG A 105 -0.96 5.21 -29.31
N ALA A 106 0.03 6.07 -29.51
CA ALA A 106 1.31 5.94 -28.82
C ALA A 106 1.12 6.21 -27.31
N PRO A 107 1.93 5.59 -26.42
CA PRO A 107 1.94 5.93 -25.00
C PRO A 107 2.04 7.44 -24.81
N LEU A 108 1.48 7.92 -23.70
CA LEU A 108 1.59 9.31 -23.27
C LEU A 108 3.00 9.87 -23.44
N GLY A 109 3.05 11.19 -23.65
CA GLY A 109 4.27 11.92 -23.94
C GLY A 109 5.40 11.70 -22.93
N GLY A 110 6.56 12.24 -23.25
CA GLY A 110 7.79 11.97 -22.54
C GLY A 110 8.94 12.08 -23.52
N ASN A 111 10.16 11.95 -23.02
CA ASN A 111 11.34 12.08 -23.88
C ASN A 111 12.15 10.79 -23.84
N THR A 112 12.37 10.20 -25.01
CA THR A 112 13.35 9.11 -25.13
C THR A 112 14.76 9.70 -25.22
N VAL A 113 15.71 9.06 -24.56
CA VAL A 113 17.13 9.38 -24.68
C VAL A 113 17.73 8.37 -25.63
N SER A 114 17.77 8.71 -26.94
CA SER A 114 18.06 7.79 -28.03
C SER A 114 19.36 6.98 -27.89
N ASP A 115 20.34 7.56 -27.19
CA ASP A 115 21.69 7.00 -27.06
C ASP A 115 21.79 6.01 -25.90
N GLU A 116 20.81 5.98 -25.00
CA GLU A 116 20.73 5.03 -23.89
C GLU A 116 19.80 3.87 -24.24
N LYS A 117 20.39 2.77 -24.72
CA LYS A 117 19.66 1.55 -25.10
C LYS A 117 20.08 0.38 -24.23
N THR A 118 19.14 -0.53 -23.99
CA THR A 118 19.40 -1.80 -23.31
C THR A 118 18.69 -2.95 -24.01
N LYS A 119 19.23 -4.16 -23.84
CA LYS A 119 18.60 -5.41 -24.29
C LYS A 119 18.17 -6.20 -23.07
N LEU A 120 16.90 -6.60 -23.06
CA LEU A 120 16.26 -7.28 -21.95
C LEU A 120 15.86 -8.67 -22.42
N THR A 121 16.51 -9.71 -21.92
CA THR A 121 16.13 -11.10 -22.21
C THR A 121 15.24 -11.61 -21.10
N ILE A 122 14.03 -12.05 -21.43
CA ILE A 122 13.10 -12.65 -20.46
C ILE A 122 13.66 -14.01 -20.04
N THR A 123 13.89 -14.16 -18.74
CA THR A 123 14.54 -15.32 -18.12
C THR A 123 13.60 -16.10 -17.19
N ALA A 124 12.57 -15.44 -16.66
CA ALA A 124 11.47 -16.09 -15.96
C ALA A 124 10.21 -15.21 -16.05
N ILE A 125 9.05 -15.80 -15.79
CA ILE A 125 7.75 -15.13 -15.75
C ILE A 125 7.33 -15.03 -14.28
N ILE A 126 6.92 -13.83 -13.84
CA ILE A 126 6.31 -13.62 -12.53
C ILE A 126 4.78 -13.59 -12.70
N ARG A 127 4.29 -12.72 -13.58
CA ARG A 127 2.86 -12.59 -13.89
C ARG A 127 2.68 -12.03 -15.30
N THR A 128 2.04 -12.79 -16.18
CA THR A 128 1.67 -12.33 -17.52
C THR A 128 0.31 -12.90 -17.90
N GLY A 129 -0.46 -12.19 -18.70
CA GLY A 129 -1.78 -12.66 -19.15
C GLY A 129 -2.72 -11.52 -19.46
N VAL A 130 -3.82 -11.87 -20.12
CA VAL A 130 -4.94 -10.95 -20.39
C VAL A 130 -5.58 -10.56 -19.05
N ASP A 131 -5.99 -9.31 -18.94
CA ASP A 131 -6.60 -8.72 -17.73
C ASP A 131 -5.73 -8.81 -16.46
N GLN A 132 -4.40 -8.87 -16.64
CA GLN A 132 -3.43 -8.89 -15.53
C GLN A 132 -2.79 -7.52 -15.26
N GLY A 133 -3.23 -6.48 -15.99
CA GLY A 133 -2.65 -5.14 -15.91
C GLY A 133 -1.20 -5.14 -16.37
N ALA A 134 -0.32 -4.54 -15.58
CA ALA A 134 1.12 -4.55 -15.85
C ALA A 134 1.68 -5.99 -15.82
N GLN A 135 2.44 -6.32 -16.86
CA GLN A 135 3.10 -7.61 -17.04
C GLN A 135 4.43 -7.62 -16.28
N LEU A 136 4.72 -8.69 -15.56
CA LEU A 136 5.89 -8.85 -14.70
C LEU A 136 6.74 -10.03 -15.17
N VAL A 137 7.98 -9.72 -15.57
CA VAL A 137 8.94 -10.72 -16.04
C VAL A 137 10.32 -10.47 -15.45
N VAL A 138 11.06 -11.54 -15.18
CA VAL A 138 12.48 -11.44 -14.79
C VAL A 138 13.31 -11.30 -16.05
N VAL A 139 14.11 -10.24 -16.14
CA VAL A 139 15.01 -9.97 -17.26
C VAL A 139 16.46 -10.03 -16.84
N ASN A 140 17.29 -10.63 -17.70
CA ASN A 140 18.73 -10.78 -17.50
C ASN A 140 19.07 -11.40 -16.12
N HIS A 141 18.21 -12.30 -15.62
CA HIS A 141 18.29 -13.02 -14.34
C HIS A 141 18.23 -12.21 -13.05
N THR A 142 18.46 -10.90 -13.08
CA THR A 142 18.67 -10.09 -11.86
C THR A 142 17.70 -8.94 -11.69
N LEU A 143 16.87 -8.65 -12.70
CA LEU A 143 15.95 -7.52 -12.69
C LEU A 143 14.53 -8.00 -12.96
N VAL A 144 13.55 -7.24 -12.46
CA VAL A 144 12.16 -7.34 -12.87
C VAL A 144 11.86 -6.21 -13.84
N ALA A 145 11.33 -6.55 -15.00
CA ALA A 145 10.67 -5.60 -15.87
C ALA A 145 9.17 -5.62 -15.56
N LYS A 146 8.65 -4.47 -15.13
CA LYS A 146 7.21 -4.23 -15.02
C LYS A 146 6.78 -3.42 -16.24
N ILE A 147 6.01 -4.06 -17.11
CA ILE A 147 5.70 -3.62 -18.46
C ILE A 147 4.22 -3.22 -18.50
N TYR A 148 3.95 -1.95 -18.75
CA TYR A 148 2.61 -1.38 -18.72
C TYR A 148 2.02 -1.44 -20.13
N ASP A 149 1.75 -2.67 -20.58
CA ASP A 149 1.19 -2.92 -21.90
C ASP A 149 -0.34 -2.87 -21.86
N PRO A 150 -0.98 -1.83 -22.44
CA PRO A 150 -2.43 -1.66 -22.38
C PRO A 150 -3.22 -2.78 -23.07
N LEU A 151 -2.58 -3.62 -23.90
CA LEU A 151 -3.23 -4.79 -24.51
C LEU A 151 -3.57 -5.89 -23.49
N TYR A 152 -2.97 -5.84 -22.29
CA TYR A 152 -3.17 -6.81 -21.23
C TYR A 152 -3.84 -6.24 -19.99
N TYR A 153 -4.31 -4.99 -20.07
CA TYR A 153 -5.14 -4.36 -19.06
C TYR A 153 -6.59 -4.81 -19.21
N GLU A 154 -7.29 -4.86 -18.08
CA GLU A 154 -8.72 -5.18 -18.02
C GLU A 154 -9.51 -4.16 -18.85
N HIS A 155 -10.08 -4.63 -19.96
CA HIS A 155 -10.80 -3.77 -20.88
C HIS A 155 -12.24 -3.49 -20.45
N ILE A 156 -12.84 -4.46 -19.78
CA ILE A 156 -14.18 -4.43 -19.24
C ILE A 156 -14.03 -4.66 -17.74
N ASN A 157 -14.33 -3.67 -16.92
CA ASN A 157 -14.19 -3.80 -15.48
C ASN A 157 -15.25 -4.73 -14.87
N GLN A 158 -15.10 -5.03 -13.58
CA GLN A 158 -16.04 -5.85 -12.79
C GLN A 158 -17.52 -5.39 -12.81
N TYR A 159 -17.80 -4.15 -13.23
CA TYR A 159 -19.15 -3.60 -13.37
C TYR A 159 -19.64 -3.61 -14.82
N ASN A 160 -18.92 -4.30 -15.72
CA ASN A 160 -19.20 -4.38 -17.13
C ASN A 160 -19.12 -3.04 -17.87
N TYR A 161 -18.35 -2.07 -17.34
CA TYR A 161 -18.03 -0.84 -18.04
C TYR A 161 -16.72 -0.97 -18.80
N LYS A 162 -16.70 -0.40 -20.01
CA LYS A 162 -15.50 -0.33 -20.83
C LYS A 162 -14.53 0.68 -20.25
N GLU A 163 -13.27 0.29 -20.13
CA GLU A 163 -12.20 1.13 -19.58
C GLU A 163 -11.23 1.57 -20.67
N HIS A 164 -10.71 2.79 -20.54
CA HIS A 164 -9.71 3.31 -21.47
C HIS A 164 -8.31 2.79 -21.12
N VAL A 165 -8.04 1.53 -21.49
CA VAL A 165 -6.83 0.78 -21.08
C VAL A 165 -5.50 1.49 -21.31
N VAL A 166 -5.37 2.33 -22.35
CA VAL A 166 -4.14 3.11 -22.60
C VAL A 166 -3.94 4.19 -21.52
N VAL A 167 -5.00 4.86 -21.11
CA VAL A 167 -4.96 5.89 -20.06
C VAL A 167 -4.67 5.25 -18.71
N ASN A 168 -5.24 4.06 -18.45
CA ASN A 168 -4.99 3.31 -17.22
C ASN A 168 -3.53 2.84 -17.13
N ALA A 169 -3.01 2.23 -18.20
CA ALA A 169 -1.61 1.78 -18.25
C ALA A 169 -0.61 2.95 -18.14
N ASP A 170 -0.88 4.06 -18.81
CA ASP A 170 -0.03 5.25 -18.72
C ASP A 170 -0.11 5.91 -17.33
N GLY A 171 -1.28 5.88 -16.69
CA GLY A 171 -1.51 6.40 -15.34
C GLY A 171 -0.68 5.64 -14.32
N ASP A 172 -0.83 4.31 -14.33
CA ASP A 172 -0.03 3.39 -13.51
C ASP A 172 1.47 3.61 -13.70
N TYR A 173 1.92 3.66 -14.95
CA TYR A 173 3.33 3.87 -15.29
C TYR A 173 3.85 5.20 -14.75
N SER A 174 3.13 6.30 -15.00
CA SER A 174 3.58 7.64 -14.64
C SER A 174 3.62 7.83 -13.12
N CYS A 175 2.63 7.32 -12.38
CA CYS A 175 2.57 7.35 -10.92
C CYS A 175 3.70 6.54 -10.28
N GLU A 176 3.93 5.31 -10.76
CA GLU A 176 4.98 4.45 -10.21
C GLU A 176 6.38 4.98 -10.52
N ALA A 177 6.58 5.45 -11.77
CA ALA A 177 7.83 6.05 -12.18
C ALA A 177 8.16 7.32 -11.39
N ALA A 178 7.16 8.20 -11.17
CA ALA A 178 7.33 9.38 -10.33
C ALA A 178 7.66 9.01 -8.89
N THR A 179 7.01 7.97 -8.35
CA THR A 179 7.25 7.50 -6.98
C THR A 179 8.66 6.96 -6.80
N TYR A 180 9.11 6.04 -7.66
CA TYR A 180 10.49 5.53 -7.59
C TYR A 180 11.53 6.63 -7.83
N GLY A 181 11.26 7.57 -8.75
CA GLY A 181 12.11 8.74 -8.99
C GLY A 181 12.23 9.62 -7.75
N TRP A 182 11.11 9.88 -7.06
CA TRP A 182 11.07 10.67 -5.83
C TRP A 182 11.82 10.00 -4.67
N ILE A 183 11.61 8.69 -4.50
CA ILE A 183 12.26 7.88 -3.45
C ILE A 183 13.79 7.98 -3.54
N GLN A 184 14.36 8.20 -4.74
CA GLN A 184 15.81 8.34 -4.88
C GLN A 184 16.42 9.46 -4.04
N GLY A 185 15.63 10.48 -3.65
CA GLY A 185 16.07 11.57 -2.77
C GLY A 185 16.14 11.21 -1.28
N SER A 186 15.68 10.02 -0.87
CA SER A 186 15.64 9.59 0.54
C SER A 186 16.38 8.26 0.72
N PRO A 187 17.62 8.25 1.24
CA PRO A 187 18.38 7.03 1.49
C PRO A 187 17.66 6.01 2.38
N ALA A 188 16.84 6.49 3.33
CA ALA A 188 16.03 5.62 4.19
C ALA A 188 14.91 4.92 3.41
N ALA A 189 14.17 5.66 2.58
CA ALA A 189 13.11 5.08 1.74
C ALA A 189 13.67 4.13 0.68
N LYS A 190 14.81 4.48 0.05
CA LYS A 190 15.48 3.60 -0.93
C LYS A 190 15.82 2.22 -0.38
N ARG A 191 16.19 2.12 0.91
CA ARG A 191 16.48 0.82 1.53
C ARG A 191 15.24 -0.05 1.68
N LEU A 192 14.05 0.55 1.71
CA LEU A 192 12.77 -0.13 1.90
C LEU A 192 12.10 -0.51 0.59
N THR A 193 12.67 -0.16 -0.57
CA THR A 193 12.15 -0.52 -1.88
C THR A 193 13.17 -1.34 -2.66
N PRO A 194 12.76 -2.04 -3.73
CA PRO A 194 13.68 -2.51 -4.75
C PRO A 194 14.55 -1.37 -5.29
N SER A 195 15.79 -1.69 -5.65
CA SER A 195 16.64 -0.73 -6.36
C SER A 195 16.01 -0.36 -7.71
N PHE A 196 15.94 0.93 -8.02
CA PHE A 196 15.33 1.43 -9.26
C PHE A 196 16.38 1.61 -10.35
N HIS A 197 16.23 0.86 -11.45
CA HIS A 197 17.12 0.91 -12.62
C HIS A 197 16.56 1.80 -13.74
N GLY A 198 15.48 2.52 -13.44
CA GLY A 198 14.91 3.57 -14.27
C GLY A 198 13.78 3.11 -15.17
N THR A 199 13.37 4.06 -15.99
CA THR A 199 12.23 4.01 -16.90
C THR A 199 12.67 3.85 -18.35
N TRP A 200 11.93 3.05 -19.10
CA TRP A 200 12.26 2.66 -20.46
C TRP A 200 11.00 2.55 -21.31
N VAL A 201 11.17 2.59 -22.63
CA VAL A 201 10.14 2.26 -23.61
C VAL A 201 10.71 1.20 -24.56
N ALA A 202 9.93 0.15 -24.79
CA ALA A 202 10.24 -0.92 -25.72
C ALA A 202 9.34 -0.88 -26.94
N ASP A 203 9.85 -1.30 -28.10
CA ASP A 203 9.00 -1.60 -29.25
C ASP A 203 8.59 -3.07 -29.17
N ILE A 204 7.27 -3.33 -29.12
CA ILE A 204 6.66 -4.66 -28.98
C ILE A 204 5.88 -4.98 -30.25
N GLU A 205 6.21 -6.11 -30.86
CA GLU A 205 5.49 -6.63 -32.03
C GLU A 205 4.10 -7.13 -31.62
N THR A 206 3.08 -6.73 -32.36
CA THR A 206 1.69 -7.14 -32.14
C THR A 206 1.07 -7.51 -33.48
N CYS A 207 0.49 -8.70 -33.54
CA CYS A 207 -0.27 -9.15 -34.69
C CYS A 207 -1.62 -8.44 -34.72
N VAL A 208 -1.92 -7.73 -35.81
CA VAL A 208 -3.21 -7.10 -36.05
C VAL A 208 -3.87 -7.82 -37.22
N HIS A 209 -5.03 -8.41 -36.98
CA HIS A 209 -5.80 -9.07 -38.03
C HIS A 209 -6.66 -8.06 -38.79
N GLY A 210 -6.42 -7.94 -40.09
CA GLY A 210 -7.32 -7.22 -41.00
C GLY A 210 -8.55 -8.05 -41.34
N GLY A 211 -9.55 -7.42 -41.99
CA GLY A 211 -10.80 -8.07 -42.40
C GLY A 211 -10.64 -9.34 -43.25
N ASP A 212 -9.47 -9.53 -43.88
CA ASP A 212 -9.15 -10.67 -44.75
C ASP A 212 -8.33 -11.79 -44.07
N LYS A 213 -8.32 -11.86 -42.73
CA LYS A 213 -7.55 -12.84 -41.92
C LYS A 213 -6.02 -12.73 -42.02
N GLU A 214 -5.47 -11.84 -42.84
CA GLU A 214 -4.04 -11.54 -42.83
C GLU A 214 -3.64 -10.86 -41.51
N CYS A 215 -2.57 -11.37 -40.91
CA CYS A 215 -1.91 -10.79 -39.75
C CYS A 215 -0.85 -9.80 -40.23
N HIS A 216 -0.98 -8.53 -39.87
CA HIS A 216 0.08 -7.54 -40.04
C HIS A 216 0.78 -7.31 -38.72
N ILE A 217 2.12 -7.36 -38.72
CA ILE A 217 2.91 -7.04 -37.54
C ILE A 217 2.96 -5.52 -37.39
N HIS A 218 2.45 -5.03 -36.27
CA HIS A 218 2.53 -3.64 -35.87
C HIS A 218 3.47 -3.50 -34.67
N LEU A 219 4.36 -2.50 -34.70
CA LEU A 219 5.25 -2.19 -33.58
C LEU A 219 4.62 -1.14 -32.69
N ARG A 220 4.27 -1.53 -31.46
CA ARG A 220 3.75 -0.62 -30.44
C ARG A 220 4.84 -0.21 -29.48
N LYS A 221 4.86 1.06 -29.07
CA LYS A 221 5.69 1.52 -27.96
C LYS A 221 5.02 1.12 -26.66
N VAL A 222 5.77 0.50 -25.75
CA VAL A 222 5.26 0.05 -24.45
C VAL A 222 6.19 0.54 -23.34
N PRO A 223 5.70 1.34 -22.39
CA PRO A 223 6.50 1.81 -21.27
C PRO A 223 6.74 0.69 -20.26
N LEU A 224 7.90 0.74 -19.63
CA LEU A 224 8.28 -0.19 -18.55
C LEU A 224 9.19 0.48 -17.53
N ILE A 225 9.24 -0.09 -16.33
CA ILE A 225 10.28 0.20 -15.34
C ILE A 225 11.14 -1.04 -15.11
N LEU A 226 12.41 -0.80 -14.77
CA LEU A 226 13.32 -1.84 -14.30
C LEU A 226 13.59 -1.65 -12.82
N ILE A 227 13.37 -2.71 -12.05
CA ILE A 227 13.65 -2.76 -10.62
C ILE A 227 14.43 -4.02 -10.26
N GLU A 228 15.07 -4.01 -9.10
CA GLU A 228 15.75 -5.17 -8.52
C GLU A 228 14.81 -6.38 -8.40
N LEU A 229 15.30 -7.56 -8.77
CA LEU A 229 14.67 -8.82 -8.36
C LEU A 229 14.97 -9.07 -6.88
N VAL A 230 13.99 -8.79 -6.02
CA VAL A 230 14.13 -9.00 -4.58
C VAL A 230 14.02 -10.50 -4.27
N ASN A 231 15.06 -11.06 -3.66
CA ASN A 231 15.02 -12.43 -3.15
C ASN A 231 14.30 -12.48 -1.80
N GLY A 232 13.05 -12.95 -1.80
CA GLY A 232 12.22 -13.04 -0.61
C GLY A 232 10.89 -13.70 -0.91
N HIS A 233 9.96 -13.61 0.04
CA HIS A 233 8.60 -14.12 -0.07
C HIS A 233 7.61 -12.96 -0.05
N VAL A 234 6.62 -12.95 -0.93
CA VAL A 234 5.51 -12.01 -0.81
C VAL A 234 4.77 -12.31 0.50
N MET A 235 4.48 -11.28 1.29
CA MET A 235 3.93 -11.42 2.63
C MET A 235 2.53 -12.07 2.61
N SER A 236 1.76 -11.96 1.53
CA SER A 236 0.50 -12.70 1.35
C SER A 236 0.67 -14.18 1.01
N GLU A 237 1.83 -14.61 0.53
CA GLU A 237 2.12 -16.01 0.17
C GLU A 237 2.70 -16.81 1.34
N VAL A 238 3.14 -16.13 2.40
CA VAL A 238 3.64 -16.76 3.62
C VAL A 238 2.46 -17.10 4.52
N ASN A 239 2.33 -18.37 4.91
CA ASN A 239 1.35 -18.79 5.91
C ASN A 239 1.80 -18.34 7.31
N PRO A 240 1.17 -17.32 7.94
CA PRO A 240 1.69 -16.79 9.20
C PRO A 240 1.47 -17.74 10.37
N SER A 241 0.51 -18.68 10.26
CA SER A 241 0.24 -19.68 11.29
C SER A 241 1.41 -20.65 11.51
N GLU A 242 2.28 -20.81 10.51
CA GLU A 242 3.51 -21.62 10.59
C GLU A 242 4.68 -20.87 11.25
N LEU A 243 4.55 -19.56 11.46
CA LEU A 243 5.57 -18.73 12.10
C LEU A 243 5.33 -18.61 13.61
N PRO A 244 6.39 -18.47 14.43
CA PRO A 244 6.25 -18.06 15.83
C PRO A 244 5.56 -16.69 15.94
N ALA A 245 4.73 -16.49 16.98
CA ALA A 245 4.01 -15.23 17.20
C ALA A 245 4.94 -14.00 17.24
N GLU A 246 6.08 -14.10 17.92
CA GLU A 246 7.10 -13.05 17.97
C GLU A 246 7.64 -12.70 16.58
N THR A 247 7.81 -13.70 15.72
CA THR A 247 8.27 -13.51 14.35
C THR A 247 7.23 -12.77 13.50
N ARG A 248 5.96 -13.19 13.56
CA ARG A 248 4.86 -12.45 12.90
C ARG A 248 4.82 -11.00 13.33
N SER A 249 4.86 -10.78 14.65
CA SER A 249 4.87 -9.43 15.25
C SER A 249 6.05 -8.60 14.75
N ARG A 250 7.26 -9.16 14.67
CA ARG A 250 8.43 -8.44 14.14
C ARG A 250 8.31 -8.08 12.66
N VAL A 251 7.78 -8.98 11.83
CA VAL A 251 7.55 -8.70 10.39
C VAL A 251 6.51 -7.60 10.23
N LEU A 252 5.36 -7.71 10.90
CA LEU A 252 4.30 -6.71 10.84
C LEU A 252 4.77 -5.35 11.33
N LYS A 253 5.52 -5.31 12.45
CA LYS A 253 6.14 -4.08 12.95
C LYS A 253 7.03 -3.44 11.88
N LYS A 254 7.90 -4.22 11.23
CA LYS A 254 8.77 -3.70 10.17
C LYS A 254 8.01 -3.18 8.94
N ALA A 255 6.92 -3.84 8.54
CA ALA A 255 6.05 -3.33 7.47
C ALA A 255 5.49 -1.96 7.84
N ILE A 256 4.88 -1.83 9.01
CA ILE A 256 4.30 -0.56 9.49
C ILE A 256 5.38 0.54 9.63
N GLU A 257 6.58 0.19 10.11
CA GLU A 257 7.72 1.11 10.16
C GLU A 257 8.19 1.55 8.76
N ALA A 258 8.23 0.63 7.81
CA ALA A 258 8.63 0.93 6.43
C ALA A 258 7.67 1.94 5.79
N GLU A 259 6.37 1.77 6.02
CA GLU A 259 5.35 2.71 5.58
C GLU A 259 5.60 4.12 6.17
N ALA A 260 5.85 4.22 7.49
CA ALA A 260 6.07 5.51 8.13
C ALA A 260 7.30 6.25 7.57
N VAL A 261 8.34 5.51 7.18
CA VAL A 261 9.53 6.06 6.51
C VAL A 261 9.21 6.54 5.09
N LEU A 262 8.44 5.78 4.31
CA LEU A 262 7.96 6.20 2.98
C LEU A 262 7.10 7.47 3.09
N PHE A 263 6.20 7.52 4.06
CA PHE A 263 5.38 8.70 4.32
C PHE A 263 6.22 9.92 4.65
N LYS A 264 7.22 9.80 5.53
CA LYS A 264 8.16 10.91 5.81
C LYS A 264 8.91 11.37 4.55
N ALA A 265 9.24 10.45 3.64
CA ALA A 265 9.88 10.76 2.37
C ALA A 265 8.95 11.50 1.39
N GLY A 266 7.65 11.60 1.67
CA GLY A 266 6.68 12.29 0.83
C GLY A 266 5.86 11.35 -0.06
N VAL A 267 5.87 10.04 0.22
CA VAL A 267 5.18 9.01 -0.55
C VAL A 267 4.11 8.38 0.31
N GLN A 268 2.87 8.37 -0.16
CA GLN A 268 1.80 7.54 0.37
C GLN A 268 1.52 6.43 -0.63
N HIS A 269 1.57 5.17 -0.18
CA HIS A 269 1.42 4.02 -1.07
C HIS A 269 0.01 3.90 -1.65
N ASP A 270 -1.01 4.28 -0.88
CA ASP A 270 -2.44 4.19 -1.23
C ASP A 270 -2.96 2.77 -1.54
N ASP A 271 -2.12 1.73 -1.39
CA ASP A 271 -2.45 0.30 -1.57
C ASP A 271 -1.54 -0.57 -0.70
N TYR A 272 -1.44 -0.24 0.60
CA TYR A 272 -0.47 -0.86 1.50
C TYR A 272 -0.99 -2.18 2.08
N HIS A 273 -0.90 -3.25 1.28
CA HIS A 273 -1.40 -4.59 1.60
C HIS A 273 -0.26 -5.63 1.71
N PRO A 274 -0.47 -6.79 2.38
CA PRO A 274 0.49 -7.89 2.40
C PRO A 274 1.00 -8.33 1.02
N ARG A 275 0.16 -8.28 -0.03
CA ARG A 275 0.57 -8.61 -1.41
C ARG A 275 1.64 -7.67 -1.99
N ASN A 276 1.79 -6.48 -1.41
CA ASN A 276 2.72 -5.44 -1.87
C ASN A 276 3.96 -5.33 -0.97
N ILE A 277 4.21 -6.35 -0.14
CA ILE A 277 5.36 -6.42 0.78
C ILE A 277 6.11 -7.72 0.53
N ILE A 278 7.40 -7.64 0.27
CA ILE A 278 8.30 -8.80 0.20
C ILE A 278 9.09 -8.89 1.50
N ILE A 279 9.04 -10.05 2.15
CA ILE A 279 9.84 -10.40 3.32
C ILE A 279 11.15 -11.02 2.84
N THR A 280 12.26 -10.42 3.24
CA THR A 280 13.61 -10.90 2.99
C THR A 280 14.20 -11.49 4.26
N ASN A 281 15.19 -12.38 4.13
CA ASN A 281 15.87 -13.01 5.28
C ASN A 281 14.95 -13.78 6.24
N LEU A 282 13.83 -14.31 5.75
CA LEU A 282 12.88 -15.07 6.59
C LEU A 282 13.51 -16.34 7.19
N HIS A 283 14.44 -17.00 6.49
CA HIS A 283 15.10 -18.23 6.97
C HIS A 283 16.07 -18.00 8.14
N ASN A 284 16.57 -16.77 8.32
CA ASN A 284 17.46 -16.40 9.43
C ASN A 284 16.75 -16.40 10.79
N LEU A 285 15.42 -16.57 10.80
CA LEU A 285 14.62 -16.64 12.01
C LEU A 285 14.79 -17.92 12.82
N CYS A 286 15.17 -19.03 12.18
CA CYS A 286 15.37 -20.32 12.85
C CYS A 286 16.81 -20.52 13.35
N ALA A 287 17.76 -19.76 12.83
CA ALA A 287 19.16 -19.81 13.24
C ALA A 287 19.37 -18.91 14.46
N SER A 288 19.37 -19.51 15.65
CA SER A 288 19.64 -18.80 16.91
C SER A 288 21.02 -18.12 16.82
N GLY A 289 21.06 -16.81 16.59
CA GLY A 289 22.30 -16.01 16.63
C GLY A 289 22.65 -15.19 15.39
N SER A 290 21.87 -15.20 14.30
CA SER A 290 22.08 -14.21 13.23
C SER A 290 21.54 -12.85 13.66
N ALA A 291 22.41 -11.82 13.67
CA ALA A 291 22.02 -10.45 13.98
C ALA A 291 21.02 -9.86 12.98
N ASP A 292 20.91 -10.44 11.79
CA ASP A 292 20.03 -10.00 10.71
C ASP A 292 18.69 -10.74 10.78
N GLY A 293 17.73 -10.12 11.47
CA GLY A 293 16.32 -10.54 11.45
C GLY A 293 15.65 -10.33 10.07
N PRO A 294 14.38 -10.74 9.92
CA PRO A 294 13.64 -10.57 8.67
C PRO A 294 13.58 -9.09 8.32
N ASP A 295 13.67 -8.72 7.05
CA ASP A 295 13.52 -7.34 6.59
C ASP A 295 12.44 -7.24 5.51
N VAL A 296 11.94 -6.04 5.26
CA VAL A 296 10.82 -5.85 4.31
C VAL A 296 11.18 -4.93 3.15
N LYS A 297 10.63 -5.24 1.99
CA LYS A 297 10.65 -4.39 0.80
C LYS A 297 9.22 -4.11 0.36
N VAL A 298 8.91 -2.85 0.12
CA VAL A 298 7.61 -2.40 -0.38
C VAL A 298 7.68 -2.25 -1.89
N ILE A 299 6.68 -2.77 -2.59
CA ILE A 299 6.58 -2.84 -4.06
C ILE A 299 5.21 -2.35 -4.54
N ASP A 300 5.03 -2.23 -5.86
CA ASP A 300 3.74 -1.91 -6.50
C ASP A 300 3.20 -0.49 -6.20
N PHE A 301 3.90 0.53 -6.71
CA PHE A 301 3.55 1.94 -6.47
C PHE A 301 2.71 2.57 -7.60
N ASN A 302 1.98 1.78 -8.40
CA ASN A 302 1.19 2.28 -9.53
C ASN A 302 0.04 3.21 -9.12
N VAL A 303 -0.50 3.03 -7.91
CA VAL A 303 -1.54 3.91 -7.35
C VAL A 303 -1.01 4.86 -6.26
N ALA A 304 0.31 4.90 -6.05
CA ALA A 304 0.92 5.71 -5.00
C ALA A 304 0.88 7.20 -5.31
N THR A 305 0.75 8.00 -4.25
CA THR A 305 0.80 9.46 -4.31
C THR A 305 2.12 9.99 -3.77
N VAL A 306 2.85 10.74 -4.60
CA VAL A 306 3.93 11.63 -4.15
C VAL A 306 3.31 12.95 -3.71
N PHE A 307 2.88 13.04 -2.45
CA PHE A 307 2.07 14.17 -1.98
C PHE A 307 2.84 15.50 -1.85
N ARG A 308 4.18 15.46 -1.95
CA ARG A 308 5.05 16.64 -2.06
C ARG A 308 5.37 17.02 -3.51
N HIS A 309 4.85 16.27 -4.49
CA HIS A 309 4.98 16.61 -5.90
C HIS A 309 4.21 17.90 -6.20
N PRO A 310 4.71 18.83 -7.05
CA PRO A 310 4.02 20.08 -7.37
C PRO A 310 2.60 19.89 -7.90
N GLN A 311 2.36 18.79 -8.62
CA GLN A 311 1.05 18.44 -9.16
C GLN A 311 0.17 17.64 -8.22
N SER A 312 0.62 17.24 -7.02
CA SER A 312 -0.30 16.53 -6.12
C SER A 312 -1.43 17.46 -5.67
N ILE A 313 -2.67 16.94 -5.66
CA ILE A 313 -3.83 17.67 -5.13
C ILE A 313 -3.86 17.68 -3.59
N ARG A 314 -3.09 16.80 -2.95
CA ARG A 314 -2.98 16.70 -1.48
C ARG A 314 -2.06 17.80 -0.92
N ARG A 315 -2.39 19.06 -1.20
CA ARG A 315 -1.54 20.22 -0.88
C ARG A 315 -1.59 20.68 0.58
N ASN A 316 -2.57 20.23 1.37
CA ASN A 316 -2.73 20.72 2.74
C ASN A 316 -2.11 19.78 3.79
N LEU A 317 -0.78 19.69 3.76
CA LEU A 317 0.02 18.96 4.75
C LEU A 317 0.58 19.89 5.83
N ARG A 318 -0.02 21.07 6.02
CA ARG A 318 0.47 22.08 6.96
C ARG A 318 0.69 21.51 8.36
N LEU A 319 -0.25 20.71 8.84
CA LEU A 319 -0.13 20.05 10.14
C LEU A 319 1.02 19.04 10.17
N VAL A 320 1.16 18.20 9.14
CA VAL A 320 2.24 17.22 9.04
C VAL A 320 3.61 17.90 8.99
N ASP A 321 3.75 18.96 8.19
CA ASP A 321 4.99 19.72 8.11
C ASP A 321 5.28 20.49 9.41
N GLN A 322 4.25 21.00 10.09
CA GLN A 322 4.40 21.57 11.44
C GLN A 322 4.88 20.52 12.44
N LEU A 323 4.30 19.31 12.43
CA LEU A 323 4.72 18.22 13.31
C LEU A 323 6.18 17.83 13.07
N TYR A 324 6.62 17.71 11.81
CA TYR A 324 8.03 17.42 11.50
C TYR A 324 8.98 18.57 11.86
N LYS A 325 8.50 19.82 11.82
CA LYS A 325 9.27 20.99 12.30
C LYS A 325 9.37 20.99 13.82
N THR A 326 8.31 20.66 14.53
CA THR A 326 8.31 20.66 16.00
C THR A 326 9.07 19.45 16.57
N TRP A 327 8.86 18.28 16.00
CA TRP A 327 9.41 17.01 16.45
C TRP A 327 10.52 16.55 15.51
N HIS A 328 11.61 17.33 15.47
CA HIS A 328 12.78 17.05 14.64
C HIS A 328 13.20 15.57 14.72
N HIS A 329 13.58 15.00 13.59
CA HIS A 329 14.08 13.62 13.43
C HIS A 329 13.07 12.49 13.70
N LYS A 330 11.96 12.73 14.41
CA LYS A 330 10.92 11.72 14.63
C LYS A 330 10.11 11.41 13.36
N LEU A 331 9.51 10.24 13.34
CA LEU A 331 8.50 9.80 12.37
C LEU A 331 7.10 10.09 12.92
N LEU A 332 6.09 10.29 12.08
CA LEU A 332 4.71 10.26 12.58
C LEU A 332 4.43 8.88 13.19
N SER A 333 3.86 8.83 14.40
CA SER A 333 3.47 7.55 14.98
C SER A 333 2.48 6.82 14.06
N PRO A 334 2.72 5.53 13.75
CA PRO A 334 1.83 4.75 12.93
C PRO A 334 0.47 4.54 13.58
N ILE A 335 0.38 4.60 14.91
CA ILE A 335 -0.85 4.39 15.69
C ILE A 335 -2.03 5.17 15.08
N ARG A 336 -1.88 6.48 14.88
CA ARG A 336 -2.97 7.31 14.33
C ARG A 336 -3.47 6.86 12.95
N ARG A 337 -2.60 6.31 12.11
CA ARG A 337 -2.94 5.96 10.72
C ARG A 337 -3.38 4.52 10.55
N TRP A 338 -2.98 3.65 11.48
CA TRP A 338 -3.24 2.22 11.46
C TRP A 338 -4.34 1.79 12.45
N HIS A 339 -4.76 2.67 13.37
CA HIS A 339 -5.90 2.43 14.27
C HIS A 339 -7.17 2.14 13.45
N GLY A 340 -7.74 0.94 13.59
CA GLY A 340 -8.90 0.50 12.81
C GLY A 340 -8.59 0.15 11.34
N HIS A 341 -7.32 0.13 10.93
CA HIS A 341 -6.90 -0.10 9.53
C HIS A 341 -5.95 -1.29 9.37
N LEU A 342 -5.91 -2.21 10.34
CA LEU A 342 -5.11 -3.44 10.27
C LEU A 342 -5.85 -4.63 9.66
N MET A 343 -7.06 -4.44 9.14
CA MET A 343 -7.93 -5.51 8.64
C MET A 343 -7.24 -6.40 7.59
N ASP A 344 -6.55 -5.81 6.61
CA ASP A 344 -5.89 -6.61 5.57
C ASP A 344 -4.76 -7.49 6.12
N PHE A 345 -4.12 -7.04 7.20
CA PHE A 345 -3.09 -7.82 7.90
C PHE A 345 -3.70 -8.88 8.81
N SER A 346 -4.82 -8.59 9.48
CA SER A 346 -5.50 -9.56 10.35
C SER A 346 -6.17 -10.68 9.54
N VAL A 347 -6.84 -10.34 8.42
CA VAL A 347 -7.41 -11.34 7.50
C VAL A 347 -6.32 -12.24 6.93
N ALA A 348 -5.15 -11.69 6.63
CA ALA A 348 -3.99 -12.47 6.19
C ALA A 348 -3.30 -13.25 7.33
N GLY A 349 -3.74 -13.11 8.60
CA GLY A 349 -3.21 -13.85 9.76
C GLY A 349 -1.96 -13.26 10.41
N TRP A 350 -1.57 -12.03 10.07
CA TRP A 350 -0.37 -11.37 10.60
C TRP A 350 -0.56 -10.76 11.99
N CYS A 351 -1.79 -10.40 12.34
CA CYS A 351 -2.20 -10.00 13.69
C CYS A 351 -3.55 -10.64 14.04
N SER A 352 -3.98 -10.49 15.29
CA SER A 352 -5.29 -10.97 15.73
C SER A 352 -6.42 -10.33 14.90
N ASN A 353 -7.47 -11.10 14.64
CA ASN A 353 -8.72 -10.64 14.07
C ASN A 353 -9.81 -10.46 15.13
N GLU A 354 -9.48 -10.67 16.41
CA GLU A 354 -10.38 -10.38 17.52
C GLU A 354 -10.50 -8.86 17.74
N ASP A 355 -11.70 -8.40 18.07
CA ASP A 355 -12.01 -6.98 18.21
C ASP A 355 -11.09 -6.30 19.24
N GLY A 356 -10.30 -5.33 18.78
CA GLY A 356 -9.42 -4.51 19.62
C GLY A 356 -8.03 -5.10 19.90
N ASP A 357 -7.79 -6.38 19.65
CA ASP A 357 -6.48 -7.01 19.86
C ASP A 357 -5.41 -6.42 18.93
N ALA A 358 -5.77 -6.15 17.67
CA ALA A 358 -4.86 -5.57 16.68
C ALA A 358 -4.46 -4.13 17.08
N GLU A 359 -5.42 -3.34 17.56
CA GLU A 359 -5.20 -1.99 18.09
C GLU A 359 -4.37 -2.01 19.37
N GLN A 360 -4.63 -2.96 20.28
CA GLN A 360 -3.83 -3.15 21.47
C GLN A 360 -2.39 -3.49 21.11
N TRP A 361 -2.19 -4.44 20.20
CA TRP A 361 -0.86 -4.78 19.69
C TRP A 361 -0.16 -3.55 19.08
N LEU A 362 -0.87 -2.78 18.24
CA LEU A 362 -0.34 -1.55 17.63
C LEU A 362 0.07 -0.53 18.70
N TRP A 363 -0.73 -0.37 19.74
CA TRP A 363 -0.42 0.49 20.88
C TRP A 363 0.86 0.01 21.57
N GLU A 364 0.92 -1.24 22.01
CA GLU A 364 2.07 -1.85 22.68
C GLU A 364 3.37 -1.70 21.88
N GLN A 365 3.31 -1.83 20.55
CA GLN A 365 4.49 -1.75 19.70
C GLN A 365 5.06 -0.33 19.51
N PHE A 366 4.21 0.71 19.55
CA PHE A 366 4.57 2.03 19.03
C PHE A 366 4.32 3.23 19.97
N HIS A 367 3.55 3.07 21.05
CA HIS A 367 3.12 4.23 21.88
C HIS A 367 4.30 4.95 22.56
N ASP A 368 5.25 4.18 23.08
CA ASP A 368 6.44 4.67 23.79
C ASP A 368 7.73 4.58 22.95
N ASP A 369 7.62 4.25 21.67
CA ASP A 369 8.78 4.13 20.80
C ASP A 369 9.34 5.53 20.44
N GLU A 370 10.57 5.79 20.88
CA GLU A 370 11.24 7.08 20.76
C GLU A 370 11.47 7.52 19.30
N LYS A 371 11.39 6.62 18.32
CA LYS A 371 11.46 6.97 16.90
C LYS A 371 10.27 7.82 16.45
N PHE A 372 9.15 7.75 17.17
CA PHE A 372 7.88 8.33 16.75
C PHE A 372 7.47 9.56 17.55
N ILE A 373 6.63 10.40 16.93
CA ILE A 373 5.93 11.49 17.61
C ILE A 373 4.92 10.87 18.58
N PRO A 374 4.95 11.21 19.87
CA PRO A 374 4.02 10.66 20.84
C PRO A 374 2.57 10.90 20.46
N VAL A 375 1.71 9.94 20.83
CA VAL A 375 0.26 10.01 20.62
C VAL A 375 -0.49 10.08 21.94
N ILE A 376 -1.63 10.76 21.90
CA ILE A 376 -2.61 10.78 22.97
C ILE A 376 -3.81 9.98 22.47
N TRP A 377 -4.21 9.02 23.29
CA TRP A 377 -5.40 8.21 23.10
C TRP A 377 -6.01 7.99 24.49
N ASP A 378 -7.34 7.98 24.53
CA ASP A 378 -8.11 7.71 25.74
C ASP A 378 -8.73 6.32 25.59
N PRO A 379 -8.28 5.32 26.35
CA PRO A 379 -8.82 3.96 26.26
C PRO A 379 -10.29 3.87 26.70
N THR A 380 -10.82 4.90 27.39
CA THR A 380 -12.23 4.95 27.78
C THR A 380 -13.15 5.38 26.63
N THR A 381 -12.58 5.94 25.56
CA THR A 381 -13.26 6.27 24.31
C THR A 381 -12.58 5.57 23.13
N PRO A 382 -12.69 4.24 23.01
CA PRO A 382 -11.94 3.45 22.03
C PRO A 382 -12.22 3.82 20.56
N ASN A 383 -13.36 4.46 20.30
CA ASN A 383 -13.75 4.98 19.00
C ASN A 383 -13.04 6.31 18.63
N ASP A 384 -12.41 6.98 19.60
CA ASP A 384 -11.67 8.22 19.34
C ASP A 384 -10.35 7.89 18.64
N ILE A 385 -10.11 8.57 17.51
CA ILE A 385 -8.89 8.41 16.74
C ILE A 385 -7.71 8.98 17.55
N PRO A 386 -6.65 8.20 17.80
CA PRO A 386 -5.44 8.69 18.45
C PRO A 386 -4.88 9.94 17.76
N ARG A 387 -4.49 10.96 18.53
CA ARG A 387 -3.92 12.20 17.99
C ARG A 387 -2.45 12.34 18.32
N HIS A 388 -1.66 12.88 17.38
CA HIS A 388 -0.27 13.25 17.67
C HIS A 388 -0.24 14.42 18.67
N MET A 389 0.73 14.38 19.59
CA MET A 389 1.05 15.54 20.43
C MET A 389 1.59 16.67 19.55
N GLN A 390 1.08 17.89 19.75
CA GLN A 390 1.49 19.02 18.90
C GLN A 390 2.81 19.62 19.37
N THR A 391 3.12 19.53 20.67
CA THR A 391 4.33 20.12 21.26
C THR A 391 5.01 19.19 22.28
N PRO A 392 6.34 19.29 22.47
CA PRO A 392 7.05 18.56 23.53
C PRO A 392 6.55 18.92 24.93
N SER A 393 6.04 20.14 25.13
CA SER A 393 5.48 20.59 26.41
C SER A 393 4.25 19.76 26.82
N GLU A 394 3.41 19.33 25.86
CA GLU A 394 2.28 18.42 26.15
C GLU A 394 2.74 17.08 26.75
N LEU A 395 3.90 16.57 26.31
CA LEU A 395 4.46 15.33 26.83
C LEU A 395 4.88 15.47 28.31
N VAL A 396 5.49 16.61 28.67
CA VAL A 396 5.92 16.88 30.05
C VAL A 396 4.71 16.92 30.98
N HIS A 397 3.65 17.65 30.61
CA HIS A 397 2.43 17.74 31.41
C HIS A 397 1.74 16.39 31.60
N LYS A 398 1.67 15.56 30.53
CA LYS A 398 1.08 14.22 30.63
C LYS A 398 1.87 13.30 31.57
N ARG A 399 3.21 13.37 31.52
CA ARG A 399 4.07 12.59 32.42
C ARG A 399 3.91 13.03 33.88
N THR A 400 3.86 14.34 34.15
CA THR A 400 3.65 14.84 35.51
C THR A 400 2.29 14.43 36.06
N ASP A 401 1.24 14.47 35.25
CA ASP A 401 -0.10 14.04 35.67
C ASP A 401 -0.17 12.52 35.96
N SER A 402 0.55 11.71 35.19
CA SER A 402 0.62 10.25 35.43
C SER A 402 1.35 9.90 36.72
N VAL A 403 2.43 10.61 37.05
CA VAL A 403 3.19 10.40 38.30
C VAL A 403 2.34 10.79 39.50
N LEU A 404 1.66 11.94 39.43
CA LEU A 404 0.76 12.40 40.49
C LEU A 404 -0.41 11.44 40.74
N ARG A 405 -0.96 10.78 39.71
CA ARG A 405 -2.01 9.76 39.90
C ARG A 405 -1.48 8.50 40.57
N ASN A 406 -0.29 8.03 40.19
CA ASN A 406 0.30 6.83 40.78
C ASN A 406 0.74 7.04 42.25
N ASP A 407 1.22 8.24 42.61
CA ASP A 407 1.57 8.58 43.99
C ASP A 407 0.33 8.64 44.91
N VAL A 408 -0.80 9.14 44.41
CA VAL A 408 -2.07 9.17 45.18
C VAL A 408 -2.66 7.76 45.37
N SER A 409 -2.45 6.84 44.42
CA SER A 409 -2.90 5.45 44.55
C SER A 409 -2.05 4.64 45.54
N LEU A 410 -0.74 4.92 45.65
CA LEU A 410 0.13 4.27 46.63
C LEU A 410 -0.11 4.75 48.07
N GLU A 411 -0.62 5.97 48.28
CA GLU A 411 -1.01 6.45 49.62
C GLU A 411 -2.34 5.85 50.12
N GLN A 412 -3.18 5.28 49.25
CA GLN A 412 -4.46 4.68 49.65
C GLN A 412 -4.39 3.19 50.05
N GLU A 413 -3.31 2.48 49.72
CA GLU A 413 -3.11 1.07 50.14
C GLU A 413 -2.44 0.92 51.53
N GLY A 414 -2.12 2.03 52.21
CA GLY A 414 -1.44 2.02 53.52
C GLY A 414 -2.33 2.04 54.76
N CYS A 415 -3.67 1.97 54.65
CA CYS A 415 -4.57 2.18 55.79
C CYS A 415 -5.68 1.12 55.89
N SER A 416 -5.31 -0.15 56.02
CA SER A 416 -6.21 -1.18 56.53
C SER A 416 -5.40 -2.35 57.10
N ASP A 417 -5.06 -2.28 58.40
CA ASP A 417 -5.26 -3.39 59.35
C ASP A 417 -4.68 -3.07 60.73
N MET A 418 -5.56 -2.69 61.66
CA MET A 418 -5.40 -2.99 63.09
C MET A 418 -6.76 -3.39 63.66
N THR A 419 -7.06 -4.69 63.60
CA THR A 419 -8.07 -5.30 64.47
C THR A 419 -7.36 -6.08 65.57
N VAL A 420 -7.44 -5.54 66.79
CA VAL A 420 -6.95 -6.14 68.03
C VAL A 420 -7.95 -7.20 68.46
N ASN A 421 -7.59 -8.48 68.35
CA ASN A 421 -8.32 -9.57 69.01
C ASN A 421 -7.63 -9.93 70.33
N SER A 422 -8.24 -9.45 71.42
CA SER A 422 -7.98 -9.88 72.79
C SER A 422 -8.74 -11.19 73.04
N THR A 423 -8.02 -12.29 73.29
CA THR A 423 -8.60 -13.46 73.97
C THR A 423 -7.61 -13.94 75.01
N ASP A 424 -8.09 -14.04 76.25
CA ASP A 424 -7.36 -14.61 77.36
C ASP A 424 -8.30 -15.57 78.09
N HIS A 425 -7.93 -16.85 78.14
CA HIS A 425 -7.96 -17.69 79.35
C HIS A 425 -7.39 -19.10 79.07
N THR A 426 -6.14 -19.21 79.49
CA THR A 426 -5.44 -20.32 80.17
C THR A 426 -6.19 -21.64 80.43
N GLN A 427 -5.58 -22.76 80.03
CA GLN A 427 -5.40 -23.92 80.92
C GLN A 427 -4.16 -24.75 80.56
N ILE A 428 -3.57 -25.31 81.61
CA ILE A 428 -2.23 -25.90 81.74
C ILE A 428 -2.29 -27.43 81.70
N ALA A 429 -1.30 -28.08 81.08
CA ALA A 429 -0.64 -29.35 81.49
C ALA A 429 0.30 -29.80 80.34
N SER A 430 1.62 -29.66 80.42
CA SER A 430 2.63 -30.61 81.00
C SER A 430 2.63 -32.00 80.34
N VAL A 431 3.73 -32.68 79.98
CA VAL A 431 5.19 -32.50 80.12
C VAL A 431 5.83 -33.69 79.35
N THR A 432 6.98 -33.45 78.67
CA THR A 432 8.13 -34.32 78.24
C THR A 432 7.94 -35.82 77.91
N TYR A 433 8.67 -36.43 76.96
CA TYR A 433 10.07 -36.28 76.52
C TYR A 433 10.19 -36.50 75.01
#